data_AF-A0A2P2GMX1-F1
#
_entry.id   AF-A0A2P2GMX1-F1
#
_cell.length_a   1.000
_cell.length_b   1.000
_cell.length_c   1.000
_cell.angle_alpha   90.00
_cell.angle_beta   90.00
_cell.angle_gamma   90.00
#
_symmetry.space_group_name_H-M   'P 1'
#
loop_
_entity.id
_entity.type
_entity.pdbx_description
1 polymer ?
#
loop_
_entity_poly.entity_id
_entity_poly.type
_entity_poly.pdbx_seq_one_letter_code
_entity_poly.pdbx_strand_id
1 'polypeptide(L)'
;MSPTTLSTERAARVAPLLETVSRTTRTALLVAGGYFETAAGIGAFSLNSFDLALETGAVARRLHRGNKVLYDVIVNDLGLSCSTEVCTVPAPGTAAPEVLDLAPLDAAAAAAGITYSVTRERTLRNRAARAMKHAVRGSALEPPFSREGDEILFRSRSYAKVLAGVVKDDHVVPRCPLIVAEYFARYFARLRAFPDCPRRHVVDVNSLADRDKVTKGAEIYLRTRGTSEEEITLVFADAECADPIALTYTAYDF
;
A
#
# COMPACT_ATOMS: atom_id res chain seq x y z
N MET A 1 29.05 12.77 -10.49
CA MET A 1 27.59 13.01 -10.41
C MET A 1 27.36 14.00 -9.28
N SER A 2 26.94 15.23 -9.60
CA SER A 2 26.64 16.24 -8.59
C SER A 2 25.37 15.86 -7.83
N PRO A 3 25.31 15.99 -6.50
CA PRO A 3 24.09 15.76 -5.76
C PRO A 3 23.09 16.85 -6.17
N THR A 4 22.01 16.47 -6.85
CA THR A 4 20.91 17.39 -7.14
C THR A 4 20.41 17.93 -5.80
N THR A 5 20.67 19.22 -5.54
CA THR A 5 20.14 19.94 -4.39
C THR A 5 18.62 19.96 -4.52
N LEU A 6 17.93 19.12 -3.75
CA LEU A 6 16.48 19.27 -3.52
C LEU A 6 16.22 20.70 -3.08
N SER A 7 15.27 21.37 -3.73
CA SER A 7 14.86 22.72 -3.31
C SER A 7 14.28 22.66 -1.90
N THR A 8 14.44 23.76 -1.16
CA THR A 8 13.87 23.93 0.19
C THR A 8 12.35 23.71 0.19
N GLU A 9 11.67 24.11 -0.89
CA GLU A 9 10.22 23.93 -1.07
C GLU A 9 9.81 22.46 -1.14
N ARG A 10 10.53 21.64 -1.92
CA ARG A 10 10.26 20.19 -1.99
C ARG A 10 10.49 19.51 -0.65
N ALA A 11 11.55 19.91 0.07
CA ALA A 11 11.82 19.40 1.40
C ALA A 11 10.71 19.77 2.40
N ALA A 12 10.16 20.99 2.31
CA ALA A 12 9.06 21.43 3.15
C ALA A 12 7.75 20.66 2.87
N ARG A 13 7.44 20.41 1.59
CA ARG A 13 6.24 19.67 1.18
C ARG A 13 6.17 18.25 1.72
N VAL A 14 7.30 17.53 1.76
CA VAL A 14 7.33 16.13 2.22
C VAL A 14 7.68 15.97 3.70
N ALA A 15 8.05 17.06 4.38
CA ALA A 15 8.39 17.00 5.81
C ALA A 15 7.28 16.42 6.68
N PRO A 16 5.98 16.77 6.49
CA PRO A 16 4.89 16.17 7.26
C PRO A 16 4.75 14.65 7.03
N LEU A 17 5.13 14.15 5.84
CA LEU A 17 5.04 12.72 5.50
C LEU A 17 6.10 11.88 6.22
N LEU A 18 7.11 12.54 6.81
CA LEU A 18 8.28 11.92 7.44
C LEU A 18 8.44 12.35 8.90
N GLU A 19 7.40 12.93 9.51
CA GLU A 19 7.46 13.52 10.85
C GLU A 19 7.95 12.51 11.91
N THR A 20 7.53 11.25 11.78
CA THR A 20 7.84 10.14 12.68
C THR A 20 9.15 9.41 12.33
N VAL A 21 9.77 9.73 11.19
CA VAL A 21 11.02 9.10 10.76
C VAL A 21 12.19 9.68 11.56
N SER A 22 12.85 8.83 12.34
CA SER A 22 13.95 9.25 13.21
C SER A 22 15.12 9.88 12.44
N ARG A 23 15.66 10.97 13.01
CA ARG A 23 16.91 11.59 12.57
C ARG A 23 18.16 11.01 13.23
N THR A 24 17.98 10.25 14.31
CA THR A 24 19.09 9.72 15.14
C THR A 24 19.23 8.21 15.04
N THR A 25 18.21 7.51 14.53
CA THR A 25 18.17 6.06 14.41
C THR A 25 17.94 5.67 12.96
N ARG A 26 18.59 4.59 12.51
CA ARG A 26 18.36 4.02 11.17
C ARG A 26 16.93 3.53 11.05
N THR A 27 16.29 3.82 9.93
CA THR A 27 14.96 3.30 9.60
C THR A 27 14.97 2.61 8.24
N ALA A 28 14.08 1.63 8.09
CA ALA A 28 13.75 1.07 6.79
C ALA A 28 12.41 1.68 6.36
N LEU A 29 12.39 2.31 5.20
CA LEU A 29 11.23 3.01 4.66
C LEU A 29 10.87 2.40 3.31
N LEU A 30 9.59 2.13 3.09
CA LEU A 30 9.05 1.89 1.75
C LEU A 30 8.11 3.04 1.41
N VAL A 31 8.36 3.69 0.27
CA VAL A 31 7.48 4.75 -0.23
C VAL A 31 6.76 4.26 -1.48
N ALA A 32 5.44 4.21 -1.42
CA ALA A 32 4.59 3.77 -2.51
C ALA A 32 3.84 4.95 -3.13
N GLY A 33 3.80 4.96 -4.45
CA GLY A 33 3.15 5.95 -5.30
C GLY A 33 3.14 5.42 -6.73
N GLY A 34 2.46 6.10 -7.66
CA GLY A 34 2.37 5.62 -9.03
C GLY A 34 1.25 4.63 -9.30
N TYR A 35 0.24 4.55 -8.42
CA TYR A 35 -0.92 3.67 -8.65
C TYR A 35 -1.58 3.97 -9.99
N PHE A 36 -1.86 2.93 -10.78
CA PHE A 36 -2.68 3.05 -11.99
C PHE A 36 -3.50 1.79 -12.27
N GLU A 37 -4.59 1.98 -13.02
CA GLU A 37 -5.41 0.90 -13.55
C GLU A 37 -4.91 0.50 -14.92
N THR A 38 -4.76 -0.80 -15.16
CA THR A 38 -4.18 -1.29 -16.42
C THR A 38 -4.94 -0.79 -17.65
N ALA A 39 -6.28 -0.76 -17.56
CA ALA A 39 -7.15 -0.29 -18.65
C ALA A 39 -7.09 1.22 -18.90
N ALA A 40 -6.80 2.02 -17.87
CA ALA A 40 -6.69 3.48 -17.98
C ALA A 40 -5.26 3.93 -18.34
N GLY A 41 -4.26 3.10 -18.04
CA GLY A 41 -2.86 3.45 -18.19
C GLY A 41 -2.37 4.43 -17.11
N ILE A 42 -1.14 4.89 -17.26
CA ILE A 42 -0.49 5.82 -16.32
C ILE A 42 -1.03 7.23 -16.57
N GLY A 43 -1.81 7.74 -15.62
CA GLY A 43 -2.39 9.09 -15.66
C GLY A 43 -1.64 10.11 -14.81
N ALA A 44 -2.19 11.33 -14.71
CA ALA A 44 -1.62 12.44 -13.94
C ALA A 44 -1.40 12.07 -12.46
N PHE A 45 -2.41 11.49 -11.81
CA PHE A 45 -2.28 11.03 -10.41
C PHE A 45 -1.12 10.04 -10.25
N SER A 46 -0.97 9.08 -11.17
CA SER A 46 0.11 8.08 -11.13
C SER A 46 1.47 8.76 -11.22
N LEU A 47 1.68 9.65 -12.19
CA LEU A 47 2.94 10.37 -12.34
C LEU A 47 3.25 11.25 -11.11
N ASN A 48 2.30 12.08 -10.70
CA ASN A 48 2.49 13.04 -9.61
C ASN A 48 2.67 12.36 -8.25
N SER A 49 1.97 11.24 -7.99
CA SER A 49 2.16 10.46 -6.76
C SER A 49 3.49 9.71 -6.76
N PHE A 50 3.97 9.25 -7.92
CA PHE A 50 5.30 8.65 -8.03
C PHE A 50 6.39 9.69 -7.80
N ASP A 51 6.27 10.89 -8.37
CA ASP A 51 7.19 12.00 -8.11
C ASP A 51 7.21 12.39 -6.63
N LEU A 52 6.05 12.48 -5.98
CA LEU A 52 5.97 12.71 -4.53
C LEU A 52 6.66 11.59 -3.74
N ALA A 53 6.53 10.33 -4.18
CA ALA A 53 7.22 9.21 -3.56
C ALA A 53 8.74 9.33 -3.71
N LEU A 54 9.24 9.71 -4.89
CA LEU A 54 10.66 9.96 -5.15
C LEU A 54 11.21 11.07 -4.25
N GLU A 55 10.50 12.20 -4.16
CA GLU A 55 10.84 13.33 -3.29
C GLU A 55 10.93 12.91 -1.83
N THR A 56 9.90 12.20 -1.35
CA THR A 56 9.80 11.68 0.02
C THR A 56 10.97 10.76 0.34
N GLY A 57 11.26 9.78 -0.52
CA GLY A 57 12.37 8.86 -0.30
C GLY A 57 13.74 9.55 -0.34
N ALA A 58 13.91 10.56 -1.18
CA ALA A 58 15.14 11.34 -1.24
C ALA A 58 15.38 12.18 0.03
N VAL A 59 14.33 12.78 0.59
CA VAL A 59 14.40 13.48 1.88
C VAL A 59 14.65 12.51 3.04
N ALA A 60 13.96 11.35 3.06
CA ALA A 60 14.16 10.34 4.08
C ALA A 60 15.60 9.82 4.16
N ARG A 61 16.30 9.66 3.03
CA ARG A 61 17.74 9.30 3.00
C ARG A 61 18.63 10.35 3.65
N ARG A 62 18.23 11.61 3.64
CA ARG A 62 18.98 12.74 4.22
C ARG A 62 18.75 12.89 5.73
N LEU A 63 17.62 12.40 6.24
CA LEU A 63 17.32 12.46 7.68
C LEU A 63 18.33 11.67 8.51
N HIS A 64 18.78 10.53 8.02
CA HIS A 64 19.82 9.73 8.66
C HIS A 64 20.58 8.89 7.63
N ARG A 65 21.92 8.95 7.66
CA ARG A 65 22.82 8.32 6.66
C ARG A 65 22.65 6.81 6.48
N GLY A 66 22.09 6.13 7.48
CA GLY A 66 21.88 4.68 7.47
C GLY A 66 20.47 4.26 7.08
N ASN A 67 19.59 5.19 6.68
CA ASN A 67 18.23 4.84 6.26
C ASN A 67 18.23 3.98 4.99
N LYS A 68 17.35 2.98 4.95
CA LYS A 68 17.10 2.13 3.79
C LYS A 68 15.79 2.55 3.17
N VAL A 69 15.78 2.89 1.89
CA VAL A 69 14.57 3.37 1.20
C VAL A 69 14.30 2.47 0.00
N LEU A 70 13.13 1.87 0.00
CA LEU A 70 12.54 1.10 -1.10
C LEU A 70 11.40 1.89 -1.75
N TYR A 71 11.14 1.61 -3.02
CA TYR A 71 10.01 2.17 -3.76
C TYR A 71 9.17 1.05 -4.35
N ASP A 72 7.87 1.28 -4.48
CA ASP A 72 6.95 0.33 -5.10
C ASP A 72 5.81 1.07 -5.80
N VAL A 73 5.33 0.46 -6.89
CA VAL A 73 4.20 0.91 -7.71
C VAL A 73 3.15 -0.19 -7.68
N ILE A 74 1.90 0.17 -7.39
CA ILE A 74 0.76 -0.76 -7.47
C ILE A 74 0.10 -0.64 -8.84
N VAL A 75 -0.15 -1.79 -9.46
CA VAL A 75 -0.94 -1.87 -10.70
C VAL A 75 -2.23 -2.61 -10.40
N ASN A 76 -3.36 -1.94 -10.62
CA ASN A 76 -4.66 -2.59 -10.62
C ASN A 76 -4.86 -3.32 -11.96
N ASP A 77 -4.57 -4.61 -11.91
CA ASP A 77 -4.72 -5.57 -13.01
C ASP A 77 -5.87 -6.57 -12.74
N LEU A 78 -6.80 -6.19 -11.85
CA LEU A 78 -7.95 -7.01 -11.55
C LEU A 78 -8.96 -7.03 -12.71
N GLY A 79 -8.99 -5.97 -13.54
CA GLY A 79 -10.03 -5.78 -14.56
C GLY A 79 -11.43 -5.70 -13.94
N LEU A 80 -11.49 -5.34 -12.65
CA LEU A 80 -12.69 -5.29 -11.83
C LEU A 80 -13.08 -3.82 -11.64
N SER A 81 -14.22 -3.39 -12.19
CA SER A 81 -14.93 -2.25 -11.63
C SER A 81 -15.47 -2.67 -10.27
N CYS A 82 -14.72 -2.40 -9.20
CA CYS A 82 -15.18 -2.65 -7.84
C CYS A 82 -16.25 -1.61 -7.48
N SER A 83 -17.52 -1.93 -7.73
CA SER A 83 -18.60 -1.25 -7.03
C SER A 83 -18.66 -1.73 -5.58
N THR A 84 -19.34 -0.99 -4.71
CA THR A 84 -19.55 -1.30 -3.29
C THR A 84 -20.19 -2.68 -3.06
N GLU A 85 -20.81 -3.28 -4.08
CA GLU A 85 -21.67 -4.45 -3.91
C GLU A 85 -21.08 -5.73 -4.57
N VAL A 86 -20.52 -5.64 -5.78
CA VAL A 86 -20.10 -6.84 -6.53
C VAL A 86 -18.77 -6.60 -7.25
N CYS A 87 -17.83 -7.53 -7.05
CA CYS A 87 -16.66 -7.67 -7.91
C CYS A 87 -16.95 -8.75 -8.96
N THR A 88 -17.22 -8.36 -10.21
CA THR A 88 -17.46 -9.30 -11.32
C THR A 88 -16.17 -9.56 -12.09
N VAL A 89 -15.60 -10.75 -11.94
CA VAL A 89 -14.41 -11.17 -12.71
C VAL A 89 -14.81 -11.33 -14.19
N PRO A 90 -14.15 -10.64 -15.13
CA PRO A 90 -14.38 -10.89 -16.55
C PRO A 90 -14.05 -12.35 -16.90
N ALA A 91 -14.80 -12.94 -17.84
CA ALA A 91 -14.66 -14.34 -18.22
C ALA A 91 -13.20 -14.69 -18.62
N PRO A 92 -12.71 -15.91 -18.30
CA PRO A 92 -11.36 -16.33 -18.65
C PRO A 92 -11.23 -16.44 -20.18
N GLY A 93 -10.45 -15.55 -20.80
CA GLY A 93 -10.15 -15.60 -22.24
C GLY A 93 -10.09 -14.25 -22.97
N THR A 94 -10.47 -13.13 -22.34
CA THR A 94 -10.57 -11.83 -23.03
C THR A 94 -9.38 -10.88 -22.86
N ALA A 95 -8.38 -11.21 -22.04
CA ALA A 95 -7.20 -10.36 -21.88
C ALA A 95 -5.96 -11.13 -22.30
N ALA A 96 -5.39 -10.78 -23.46
CA ALA A 96 -3.97 -10.99 -23.71
C ALA A 96 -3.17 -10.42 -22.52
N PRO A 97 -1.94 -10.88 -22.23
CA PRO A 97 -1.11 -10.20 -21.26
C PRO A 97 -0.92 -8.76 -21.74
N GLU A 98 -1.65 -7.82 -21.14
CA GLU A 98 -1.43 -6.40 -21.38
C GLU A 98 0.02 -6.14 -21.00
N VAL A 99 0.82 -5.81 -22.02
CA VAL A 99 2.18 -5.31 -21.82
C VAL A 99 2.00 -4.02 -21.02
N LEU A 100 2.40 -4.06 -19.75
CA LEU A 100 2.37 -2.88 -18.90
C LEU A 100 3.39 -1.90 -19.47
N ASP A 101 2.92 -0.82 -20.08
CA ASP A 101 3.80 0.28 -20.44
C ASP A 101 4.15 1.05 -19.15
N LEU A 102 5.38 0.86 -18.69
CA LEU A 102 5.95 1.52 -17.52
C LEU A 102 6.95 2.60 -17.90
N ALA A 103 7.14 2.88 -19.19
CA ALA A 103 8.18 3.78 -19.67
C ALA A 103 8.19 5.16 -18.99
N PRO A 104 7.03 5.79 -18.69
CA PRO A 104 7.02 7.05 -17.95
C PRO A 104 7.61 6.95 -16.53
N LEU A 105 7.28 5.86 -15.81
CA LEU A 105 7.78 5.63 -14.45
C LEU A 105 9.26 5.21 -14.46
N ASP A 106 9.66 4.40 -15.44
CA ASP A 106 11.05 3.99 -15.65
C ASP A 106 11.95 5.22 -15.92
N ALA A 107 11.48 6.16 -16.73
CA ALA A 107 12.20 7.40 -17.01
C ALA A 107 12.37 8.27 -15.75
N ALA A 108 11.32 8.43 -14.95
CA ALA A 108 11.38 9.17 -13.69
C ALA A 108 12.32 8.50 -12.66
N ALA A 109 12.23 7.17 -12.53
CA ALA A 109 13.10 6.39 -11.66
C ALA A 109 14.58 6.48 -12.08
N ALA A 110 14.87 6.37 -13.38
CA ALA A 110 16.21 6.52 -13.93
C ALA A 110 16.79 7.91 -13.68
N ALA A 111 15.98 8.98 -13.88
CA ALA A 111 16.38 10.35 -13.60
C ALA A 111 16.69 10.57 -12.10
N ALA A 112 15.96 9.90 -11.21
CA ALA A 112 16.21 9.93 -9.77
C ALA A 112 17.34 8.99 -9.30
N GLY A 113 17.87 8.14 -10.19
CA GLY A 113 18.89 7.15 -9.85
C GLY A 113 18.41 6.07 -8.88
N ILE A 114 17.14 5.65 -8.99
CA ILE A 114 16.52 4.65 -8.13
C ILE A 114 15.96 3.47 -8.93
N THR A 115 15.69 2.38 -8.21
CA THR A 115 14.90 1.26 -8.70
C THR A 115 13.62 1.15 -7.88
N TYR A 116 12.53 0.71 -8.50
CA TYR A 116 11.28 0.41 -7.83
C TYR A 116 10.84 -1.01 -8.18
N SER A 117 9.88 -1.55 -7.43
CA SER A 117 9.22 -2.80 -7.74
C SER A 117 7.76 -2.58 -8.11
N VAL A 118 7.19 -3.53 -8.85
CA VAL A 118 5.79 -3.49 -9.25
C VAL A 118 5.01 -4.55 -8.48
N THR A 119 3.95 -4.13 -7.81
CA THR A 119 3.00 -5.00 -7.13
C THR A 119 1.68 -5.02 -7.89
N ARG A 120 1.28 -6.21 -8.35
CA ARG A 120 -0.01 -6.40 -9.03
C ARG A 120 -1.12 -6.74 -8.06
N GLU A 121 -2.24 -6.04 -8.13
CA GLU A 121 -3.37 -6.23 -7.22
C GLU A 121 -3.98 -7.64 -7.32
N ARG A 122 -3.99 -8.25 -8.50
CA ARG A 122 -4.36 -9.68 -8.68
C ARG A 122 -3.52 -10.62 -7.84
N THR A 123 -2.22 -10.33 -7.68
CA THR A 123 -1.34 -11.13 -6.82
C THR A 123 -1.71 -10.98 -5.36
N LEU A 124 -2.01 -9.75 -4.92
CA LEU A 124 -2.45 -9.46 -3.56
C LEU A 124 -3.79 -10.12 -3.24
N ARG A 125 -4.76 -10.04 -4.16
CA ARG A 125 -6.06 -10.73 -4.05
C ARG A 125 -5.88 -12.23 -3.88
N ASN A 126 -5.05 -12.85 -4.70
CA ASN A 126 -4.82 -14.29 -4.61
C ASN A 126 -4.12 -14.68 -3.29
N ARG A 127 -3.25 -13.84 -2.76
CA ARG A 127 -2.64 -14.03 -1.42
C ARG A 127 -3.68 -13.91 -0.31
N ALA A 128 -4.51 -12.87 -0.35
CA ALA A 128 -5.58 -12.64 0.62
C ALA A 128 -6.55 -13.83 0.68
N ALA A 129 -6.97 -14.33 -0.49
CA ALA A 129 -7.83 -15.51 -0.59
C ALA A 129 -7.19 -16.75 0.05
N ARG A 130 -5.89 -16.98 -0.17
CA ARG A 130 -5.16 -18.12 0.41
C ARG A 130 -5.00 -17.99 1.92
N ALA A 131 -4.60 -16.80 2.40
CA ALA A 131 -4.44 -16.52 3.83
C ALA A 131 -5.75 -16.80 4.59
N MET A 132 -6.88 -16.37 4.05
CA MET A 132 -8.19 -16.61 4.66
C MET A 132 -8.69 -18.04 4.49
N LYS A 133 -8.39 -18.71 3.37
CA LYS A 133 -8.79 -20.11 3.16
C LYS A 133 -8.24 -21.04 4.24
N HIS A 134 -7.02 -20.79 4.72
CA HIS A 134 -6.46 -21.54 5.85
C HIS A 134 -7.23 -21.28 7.15
N ALA A 135 -7.64 -20.03 7.38
CA ALA A 135 -8.41 -19.67 8.57
C ALA A 135 -9.86 -20.22 8.53
N VAL A 136 -10.49 -20.30 7.35
CA VAL A 136 -11.87 -20.81 7.19
C VAL A 136 -11.94 -22.35 7.23
N ARG A 137 -10.86 -23.07 6.86
CA ARG A 137 -10.80 -24.53 6.95
C ARG A 137 -10.43 -25.04 8.35
N GLY A 138 -9.93 -24.17 9.23
CA GLY A 138 -9.75 -24.42 10.65
C GLY A 138 -11.07 -24.32 11.42
N SER A 139 -11.12 -24.86 12.64
CA SER A 139 -12.34 -24.98 13.44
C SER A 139 -12.95 -23.65 13.94
N ALA A 140 -12.32 -22.51 13.68
CA ALA A 140 -12.91 -21.17 13.83
C ALA A 140 -12.01 -20.13 13.13
N LEU A 141 -12.60 -19.03 12.65
CA LEU A 141 -11.80 -17.83 12.38
C LEU A 141 -11.31 -17.28 13.72
N GLU A 142 -9.99 -17.10 13.84
CA GLU A 142 -9.41 -16.49 15.03
C GLU A 142 -9.74 -14.98 15.07
N PRO A 143 -9.98 -14.41 16.26
CA PRO A 143 -10.08 -12.97 16.43
C PRO A 143 -8.88 -12.26 15.77
N PRO A 144 -9.08 -11.11 15.10
CA PRO A 144 -10.29 -10.28 15.09
C PRO A 144 -11.29 -10.59 13.95
N PHE A 145 -11.16 -11.72 13.27
CA PHE A 145 -12.10 -12.09 12.20
C PHE A 145 -13.26 -12.91 12.74
N SER A 146 -14.43 -12.71 12.16
CA SER A 146 -15.63 -13.52 12.41
C SER A 146 -16.32 -13.87 11.10
N ARG A 147 -17.17 -14.90 11.12
CA ARG A 147 -18.00 -15.29 9.99
C ARG A 147 -19.47 -15.07 10.33
N GLU A 148 -20.17 -14.37 9.47
CA GLU A 148 -21.63 -14.15 9.54
C GLU A 148 -22.26 -14.60 8.22
N GLY A 149 -22.85 -15.81 8.22
CA GLY A 149 -23.28 -16.45 6.97
C GLY A 149 -22.12 -16.67 6.02
N ASP A 150 -22.19 -16.07 4.83
CA ASP A 150 -21.12 -16.10 3.84
C ASP A 150 -20.11 -14.96 3.99
N GLU A 151 -20.38 -13.98 4.84
CA GLU A 151 -19.49 -12.84 5.03
C GLU A 151 -18.37 -13.16 6.03
N ILE A 152 -17.17 -12.72 5.68
CA ILE A 152 -16.03 -12.68 6.60
C ILE A 152 -15.86 -11.23 7.05
N LEU A 153 -16.11 -10.99 8.32
CA LEU A 153 -16.05 -9.67 8.92
C LEU A 153 -14.77 -9.49 9.72
N PHE A 154 -14.25 -8.27 9.69
CA PHE A 154 -13.20 -7.83 10.57
C PHE A 154 -13.82 -6.96 11.66
N ARG A 155 -13.58 -7.32 12.92
CA ARG A 155 -14.03 -6.56 14.08
C ARG A 155 -13.14 -5.33 14.27
N SER A 156 -13.44 -4.26 13.55
CA SER A 156 -12.77 -2.97 13.66
C SER A 156 -13.06 -2.26 14.99
N ARG A 157 -12.14 -1.41 15.45
CA ARG A 157 -12.38 -0.45 16.53
C ARG A 157 -12.92 0.89 16.04
N SER A 158 -12.66 1.24 14.78
CA SER A 158 -13.01 2.52 14.17
C SER A 158 -14.29 2.46 13.34
N TYR A 159 -14.70 1.27 12.90
CA TYR A 159 -15.81 1.08 11.97
C TYR A 159 -16.80 0.04 12.52
N ALA A 160 -18.10 0.30 12.34
CA ALA A 160 -19.16 -0.60 12.79
C ALA A 160 -19.12 -1.97 12.09
N LYS A 161 -18.76 -1.98 10.80
CA LYS A 161 -18.65 -3.20 9.99
C LYS A 161 -17.55 -3.05 8.94
N VAL A 162 -16.63 -4.02 8.89
CA VAL A 162 -15.60 -4.11 7.84
C VAL A 162 -15.71 -5.48 7.19
N LEU A 163 -16.21 -5.51 5.95
CA LEU A 163 -16.27 -6.73 5.15
C LEU A 163 -14.88 -7.04 4.59
N ALA A 164 -14.24 -8.09 5.11
CA ALA A 164 -12.91 -8.52 4.68
C ALA A 164 -12.98 -9.49 3.48
N GLY A 165 -14.05 -10.29 3.38
CA GLY A 165 -14.23 -11.26 2.31
C GLY A 165 -15.62 -11.88 2.31
N VAL A 166 -15.88 -12.71 1.31
CA VAL A 166 -17.09 -13.53 1.20
C VAL A 166 -16.69 -14.96 0.86
N VAL A 167 -17.37 -15.95 1.41
CA VAL A 167 -17.24 -17.36 1.05
C VAL A 167 -18.27 -17.68 -0.03
N LYS A 168 -17.83 -18.22 -1.17
CA LYS A 168 -18.70 -18.71 -2.26
C LYS A 168 -18.20 -20.08 -2.68
N ASP A 169 -19.06 -21.10 -2.64
CA ASP A 169 -18.72 -22.46 -3.07
C ASP A 169 -17.38 -22.97 -2.48
N ASP A 170 -17.16 -22.77 -1.16
CA ASP A 170 -15.91 -23.07 -0.45
C ASP A 170 -14.65 -22.27 -0.89
N HIS A 171 -14.83 -21.23 -1.68
CA HIS A 171 -13.79 -20.28 -2.08
C HIS A 171 -13.94 -18.96 -1.33
N VAL A 172 -12.82 -18.41 -0.86
CA VAL A 172 -12.78 -17.06 -0.29
C VAL A 172 -12.57 -16.04 -1.41
N VAL A 173 -13.49 -15.08 -1.51
CA VAL A 173 -13.41 -13.89 -2.35
C VAL A 173 -13.06 -12.69 -1.45
N PRO A 174 -11.79 -12.27 -1.40
CA PRO A 174 -11.38 -11.16 -0.54
C PRO A 174 -11.91 -9.83 -1.08
N ARG A 175 -12.21 -8.90 -0.17
CA ARG A 175 -12.59 -7.51 -0.49
C ARG A 175 -11.41 -6.57 -0.30
N CYS A 176 -11.52 -5.36 -0.84
CA CYS A 176 -10.43 -4.38 -0.91
C CYS A 176 -9.68 -4.17 0.41
N PRO A 177 -10.33 -4.03 1.59
CA PRO A 177 -9.60 -3.88 2.85
C PRO A 177 -8.62 -5.03 3.12
N LEU A 178 -9.01 -6.28 2.85
CA LEU A 178 -8.14 -7.43 3.05
C LEU A 178 -7.02 -7.51 1.99
N ILE A 179 -7.30 -7.11 0.75
CA ILE A 179 -6.30 -7.00 -0.31
C ILE A 179 -5.23 -5.96 0.07
N VAL A 180 -5.66 -4.81 0.62
CA VAL A 180 -4.78 -3.76 1.14
C VAL A 180 -4.01 -4.24 2.38
N ALA A 181 -4.60 -5.07 3.24
CA ALA A 181 -3.85 -5.64 4.37
C ALA A 181 -2.69 -6.55 3.91
N GLU A 182 -2.90 -7.34 2.86
CA GLU A 182 -1.82 -8.15 2.24
C GLU A 182 -0.77 -7.30 1.56
N TYR A 183 -1.18 -6.14 1.02
CA TYR A 183 -0.28 -5.14 0.50
C TYR A 183 0.70 -4.63 1.57
N PHE A 184 0.21 -4.21 2.74
CA PHE A 184 1.09 -3.81 3.85
C PHE A 184 1.92 -4.98 4.37
N ALA A 185 1.36 -6.19 4.46
CA ALA A 185 2.12 -7.37 4.87
C ALA A 185 3.30 -7.66 3.94
N ARG A 186 3.12 -7.50 2.62
CA ARG A 186 4.21 -7.63 1.64
C ARG A 186 5.27 -6.55 1.85
N TYR A 187 4.86 -5.32 2.12
CA TYR A 187 5.77 -4.19 2.30
C TYR A 187 6.64 -4.35 3.53
N PHE A 188 6.04 -4.63 4.67
CA PHE A 188 6.79 -4.85 5.89
C PHE A 188 7.67 -6.11 5.82
N ALA A 189 7.24 -7.18 5.15
CA ALA A 189 8.11 -8.33 4.90
C ALA A 189 9.40 -7.94 4.15
N ARG A 190 9.34 -6.99 3.20
CA ARG A 190 10.53 -6.47 2.51
C ARG A 190 11.38 -5.60 3.41
N LEU A 191 10.76 -4.76 4.25
CA LEU A 191 11.49 -3.91 5.20
C LEU A 191 12.17 -4.72 6.32
N ARG A 192 11.62 -5.88 6.68
CA ARG A 192 12.25 -6.83 7.63
C ARG A 192 13.53 -7.46 7.09
N ALA A 193 13.82 -7.37 5.79
CA ALA A 193 15.11 -7.77 5.23
C ALA A 193 16.27 -6.84 5.64
N PHE A 194 15.99 -5.72 6.30
CA PHE A 194 16.98 -4.82 6.91
C PHE A 194 16.97 -4.98 8.44
N PRO A 195 17.69 -5.98 8.99
CA PRO A 195 17.67 -6.25 10.44
C PRO A 195 18.35 -5.15 11.26
N ASP A 196 19.20 -4.31 10.65
CA ASP A 196 19.86 -3.17 11.32
C ASP A 196 18.97 -1.92 11.42
N CYS A 197 17.73 -1.99 10.93
CA CYS A 197 16.73 -0.94 11.03
C CYS A 197 15.66 -1.33 12.07
N PRO A 198 15.74 -0.81 13.32
CA PRO A 198 14.77 -1.13 14.38
C PRO A 198 13.38 -0.53 14.17
N ARG A 199 13.23 0.42 13.24
CA ARG A 199 11.95 1.04 12.88
C ARG A 199 11.67 0.87 11.39
N ARG A 200 10.44 0.52 11.06
CA ARG A 200 9.99 0.25 9.70
C ARG A 200 8.77 1.10 9.40
N HIS A 201 8.85 1.85 8.32
CA HIS A 201 7.81 2.79 7.92
C HIS A 201 7.35 2.47 6.50
N VAL A 202 6.04 2.53 6.29
CA VAL A 202 5.44 2.57 4.96
C VAL A 202 4.82 3.94 4.78
N VAL A 203 5.20 4.67 3.73
CA VAL A 203 4.51 5.89 3.30
C VAL A 203 3.78 5.56 2.01
N ASP A 204 2.46 5.67 2.02
CA ASP A 204 1.59 5.17 0.95
C ASP A 204 0.75 6.31 0.36
N VAL A 205 1.08 6.75 -0.85
CA VAL A 205 0.40 7.85 -1.55
C VAL A 205 -0.81 7.34 -2.31
N ASN A 206 -1.98 7.82 -1.89
CA ASN A 206 -3.30 7.34 -2.27
C ASN A 206 -4.18 8.47 -2.81
N SER A 207 -5.10 8.10 -3.69
CA SER A 207 -6.20 8.98 -4.07
C SER A 207 -7.15 9.17 -2.89
N LEU A 208 -7.76 10.35 -2.76
CA LEU A 208 -8.84 10.58 -1.79
C LEU A 208 -10.01 9.59 -1.94
N ALA A 209 -10.29 9.13 -3.16
CA ALA A 209 -11.33 8.14 -3.44
C ALA A 209 -11.09 6.79 -2.73
N ASP A 210 -9.83 6.49 -2.43
CA ASP A 210 -9.40 5.23 -1.83
C ASP A 210 -9.31 5.28 -0.31
N ARG A 211 -9.57 6.43 0.31
CA ARG A 211 -9.40 6.64 1.76
C ARG A 211 -10.03 5.55 2.63
N ASP A 212 -11.28 5.19 2.34
CA ASP A 212 -12.00 4.19 3.13
C ASP A 212 -11.36 2.80 3.02
N LYS A 213 -11.04 2.34 1.80
CA LYS A 213 -10.46 1.00 1.59
C LYS A 213 -9.06 0.89 2.20
N VAL A 214 -8.25 1.95 2.10
CA VAL A 214 -6.86 1.90 2.58
C VAL A 214 -6.73 2.04 4.08
N THR A 215 -7.57 2.89 4.70
CA THR A 215 -7.59 3.04 6.16
C THR A 215 -8.03 1.74 6.83
N LYS A 216 -9.10 1.10 6.32
CA LYS A 216 -9.55 -0.22 6.80
C LYS A 216 -8.49 -1.30 6.59
N GLY A 217 -7.78 -1.28 5.46
CA GLY A 217 -6.70 -2.23 5.20
C GLY A 217 -5.49 -2.06 6.12
N ALA A 218 -5.13 -0.81 6.44
CA ALA A 218 -4.08 -0.50 7.40
C ALA A 218 -4.44 -1.02 8.80
N GLU A 219 -5.69 -0.80 9.25
CA GLU A 219 -6.17 -1.35 10.53
C GLU A 219 -6.10 -2.88 10.56
N ILE A 220 -6.58 -3.54 9.51
CA ILE A 220 -6.52 -5.01 9.42
C ILE A 220 -5.07 -5.49 9.54
N TYR A 221 -4.13 -4.88 8.82
CA TYR A 221 -2.72 -5.25 8.92
C TYR A 221 -2.18 -5.05 10.34
N LEU A 222 -2.30 -3.83 10.87
CA LEU A 222 -1.67 -3.45 12.14
C LEU A 222 -2.18 -4.28 13.31
N ARG A 223 -3.47 -4.66 13.30
CA ARG A 223 -4.08 -5.48 14.37
C ARG A 223 -3.87 -6.98 14.24
N THR A 224 -3.46 -7.47 13.08
CA THR A 224 -3.32 -8.92 12.84
C THR A 224 -1.87 -9.36 12.67
N ARG A 225 -1.01 -8.49 12.14
CA ARG A 225 0.38 -8.81 11.76
C ARG A 225 1.38 -7.71 12.11
N GLY A 226 0.89 -6.52 12.45
CA GLY A 226 1.70 -5.38 12.83
C GLY A 226 2.52 -5.66 14.09
N THR A 227 3.65 -4.98 14.19
CA THR A 227 4.48 -4.96 15.39
C THR A 227 4.64 -3.53 15.90
N SER A 228 5.14 -3.36 17.13
CA SER A 228 5.40 -2.04 17.72
C SER A 228 6.53 -1.26 17.02
N GLU A 229 7.26 -1.91 16.11
CA GLU A 229 8.32 -1.33 15.29
C GLU A 229 7.83 -0.84 13.91
N GLU A 230 6.56 -1.08 13.59
CA GLU A 230 5.98 -0.84 12.27
C GLU A 230 4.94 0.28 12.29
N GLU A 231 5.02 1.15 11.29
CA GLU A 231 4.17 2.33 11.16
C GLU A 231 3.77 2.56 9.70
N ILE A 232 2.52 2.95 9.48
CA ILE A 232 1.96 3.26 8.17
C ILE A 232 1.54 4.72 8.16
N THR A 233 2.10 5.50 7.25
CA THR A 233 1.64 6.86 6.91
C THR A 233 0.84 6.79 5.62
N LEU A 234 -0.48 6.94 5.73
CA LEU A 234 -1.38 7.06 4.58
C LEU A 234 -1.40 8.52 4.12
N VAL A 235 -0.99 8.75 2.89
CA VAL A 235 -0.92 10.08 2.29
C VAL A 235 -2.05 10.19 1.28
N PHE A 236 -2.96 11.13 1.47
CA PHE A 236 -4.08 11.38 0.57
C PHE A 236 -3.83 12.63 -0.25
N ALA A 237 -3.97 12.51 -1.57
CA ALA A 237 -3.75 13.62 -2.47
C ALA A 237 -4.73 13.61 -3.66
N ASP A 238 -4.86 14.76 -4.30
CA ASP A 238 -5.56 14.90 -5.58
C ASP A 238 -4.66 14.48 -6.76
N ALA A 239 -5.14 14.66 -7.99
CA ALA A 239 -4.40 14.29 -9.19
C ALA A 239 -3.07 15.02 -9.35
N GLU A 240 -2.95 16.25 -8.83
CA GLU A 240 -1.73 17.07 -8.87
C GLU A 240 -0.78 16.76 -7.72
N CYS A 241 -1.29 16.08 -6.69
CA CYS A 241 -0.64 15.80 -5.43
C CYS A 241 -0.14 17.07 -4.69
N ALA A 242 -0.64 18.26 -5.02
CA ALA A 242 -0.04 19.53 -4.60
C ALA A 242 0.04 19.67 -3.08
N ASP A 243 -1.06 19.39 -2.39
CA ASP A 243 -1.23 19.54 -0.94
C ASP A 243 -1.59 18.19 -0.29
N PRO A 244 -0.61 17.27 -0.15
CA PRO A 244 -0.87 15.94 0.39
C PRO A 244 -1.19 15.98 1.88
N ILE A 245 -2.19 15.21 2.31
CA ILE A 245 -2.60 15.07 3.72
C ILE A 245 -2.11 13.71 4.24
N ALA A 246 -1.27 13.72 5.29
CA ALA A 246 -0.78 12.50 5.92
C ALA A 246 -1.60 12.13 7.16
N LEU A 247 -1.95 10.85 7.28
CA LEU A 247 -2.50 10.21 8.48
C LEU A 247 -1.58 9.05 8.86
N THR A 248 -0.98 9.11 10.05
CA THR A 248 -0.05 8.08 10.54
C THR A 248 -0.74 7.14 11.52
N TYR A 249 -0.46 5.85 11.36
CA TYR A 249 -1.03 4.76 12.14
C TYR A 249 0.04 3.76 12.58
N THR A 250 -0.10 3.30 13.81
CA THR A 250 0.69 2.25 14.47
C THR A 250 -0.25 1.16 14.99
N ALA A 251 0.33 0.07 15.52
CA ALA A 251 -0.44 -0.97 16.18
C ALA A 251 -1.20 -0.49 17.44
N TYR A 252 -0.88 0.71 17.98
CA TYR A 252 -1.52 1.26 19.18
C TYR A 252 -2.73 2.15 18.87
N ASP A 253 -2.89 2.58 17.62
CA ASP A 253 -4.01 3.46 17.21
C ASP A 253 -5.33 2.69 17.04
N PHE A 254 -5.27 1.35 17.05
CA PHE A 254 -6.42 0.47 16.82
C PHE A 254 -6.54 -0.67 17.83
#